data_AF-A0A353DTX6-F1
#
_entry.id   AF-A0A353DTX6-F1
#
_cell.length_a   1.000
_cell.length_b   1.000
_cell.length_c   1.000
_cell.angle_alpha   90.00
_cell.angle_beta   90.00
_cell.angle_gamma   90.00
#
_symmetry.space_group_name_H-M   'P 1'
#
loop_
_entity.id
_entity.type
_entity.pdbx_description
1 polymer ?
#
loop_
_entity_poly.entity_id
_entity_poly.type
_entity_poly.pdbx_seq_one_letter_code
_entity_poly.pdbx_strand_id
1 'polypeptide(L)'
;MEIKHQLNYILIFMVFSYNCAGLSYKKLSRQNPEKLIAMQDSLLLAHGESSDLINALVFAHNHVGTESVSENNYMKASNHFLQALELNDQDTITRYNLFLVEGHIFLEKGNKNGLWDGMEKYAHASSLRPDLGEPHYWIAQIYIKIGDTDFDLILESYEKALSLTMDQALLSRVEKGYNETIKRKNKLDKFWK
;
A
#
# COMPACT_ATOMS: atom_id res chain seq x y z
N MET A 1 -24.56 -48.74 -20.06
CA MET A 1 -23.88 -48.27 -18.83
C MET A 1 -22.63 -47.42 -19.14
N GLU A 2 -22.10 -47.47 -20.37
CA GLU A 2 -20.86 -46.78 -20.76
C GLU A 2 -20.99 -45.25 -20.95
N ILE A 3 -22.16 -44.75 -21.36
CA ILE A 3 -22.37 -43.31 -21.61
C ILE A 3 -22.24 -42.48 -20.32
N LYS A 4 -22.68 -43.01 -19.16
CA LYS A 4 -22.51 -42.35 -17.85
C LYS A 4 -21.04 -42.26 -17.43
N HIS A 5 -20.23 -43.26 -17.77
CA HIS A 5 -18.80 -43.26 -17.46
C HIS A 5 -18.04 -42.24 -18.32
N GLN A 6 -18.37 -42.14 -19.62
CA GLN A 6 -17.78 -41.15 -20.53
C GLN A 6 -18.10 -39.70 -20.11
N LEU A 7 -19.35 -39.43 -19.71
CA LEU A 7 -19.75 -38.10 -19.22
C LEU A 7 -19.02 -37.72 -17.92
N ASN A 8 -18.81 -38.70 -17.03
CA ASN A 8 -18.09 -38.48 -15.77
C ASN A 8 -16.59 -38.22 -15.99
N TYR A 9 -15.96 -38.90 -16.97
CA TYR A 9 -14.57 -38.64 -17.36
C TYR A 9 -14.38 -37.25 -17.97
N ILE A 10 -15.32 -36.79 -18.81
CA ILE A 10 -15.28 -35.43 -19.40
C ILE A 10 -15.43 -34.36 -18.31
N LEU A 11 -16.35 -34.56 -17.37
CA LEU A 11 -16.54 -33.67 -16.21
C LEU A 11 -15.29 -33.63 -15.31
N ILE A 12 -14.68 -34.78 -15.03
CA ILE A 12 -13.42 -34.86 -14.27
C ILE A 12 -12.28 -34.15 -15.02
N PHE A 13 -12.18 -34.33 -16.34
CA PHE A 13 -11.12 -33.72 -17.15
C PHE A 13 -11.25 -32.19 -17.23
N MET A 14 -12.48 -31.65 -17.34
CA MET A 14 -12.73 -30.21 -17.19
C MET A 14 -12.28 -29.71 -15.82
N VAL A 15 -12.64 -30.40 -14.74
CA VAL A 15 -12.24 -30.00 -13.37
C VAL A 15 -10.71 -30.02 -13.20
N PHE A 16 -10.00 -30.95 -13.84
CA PHE A 16 -8.53 -30.98 -13.82
C PHE A 16 -7.89 -29.86 -14.66
N SER A 17 -8.46 -29.49 -15.82
CA SER A 17 -7.91 -28.41 -16.65
C SER A 17 -8.06 -27.02 -16.00
N TYR A 18 -9.17 -26.77 -15.29
CA TYR A 18 -9.37 -25.51 -14.57
C TYR A 18 -8.40 -25.35 -13.38
N ASN A 19 -8.10 -26.42 -12.66
CA ASN A 19 -7.16 -26.40 -11.53
C ASN A 19 -5.69 -26.18 -11.97
N CYS A 20 -5.32 -26.64 -13.16
CA CYS A 20 -3.95 -26.46 -13.68
C CYS A 20 -3.64 -25.01 -14.07
N ALA A 21 -4.63 -24.26 -14.60
CA ALA A 21 -4.44 -22.86 -14.99
C ALA A 21 -4.30 -21.93 -13.78
N GLY A 22 -5.13 -22.09 -12.75
CA GLY A 22 -5.04 -21.30 -11.51
C GLY A 22 -3.72 -21.48 -10.77
N LEU A 23 -3.21 -22.72 -10.72
CA LEU A 23 -1.87 -23.01 -10.15
C LEU A 23 -0.75 -22.32 -10.95
N SER A 24 -0.95 -22.13 -12.27
CA SER A 24 0.01 -21.47 -13.15
C SER A 24 0.08 -19.96 -12.90
N TYR A 25 -1.06 -19.26 -12.78
CA TYR A 25 -1.08 -17.80 -12.59
C TYR A 25 -0.51 -17.38 -11.23
N LYS A 26 -0.89 -18.08 -10.17
CA LYS A 26 -0.36 -17.81 -8.81
C LYS A 26 1.15 -18.01 -8.73
N LYS A 27 1.70 -18.98 -9.45
CA LYS A 27 3.15 -19.19 -9.54
C LYS A 27 3.81 -18.06 -10.32
N LEU A 28 3.23 -17.69 -11.47
CA LEU A 28 3.78 -16.64 -12.32
C LEU A 28 3.76 -15.28 -11.62
N SER A 29 2.67 -14.92 -10.93
CA SER A 29 2.58 -13.64 -10.20
C SER A 29 3.64 -13.47 -9.12
N ARG A 30 4.12 -14.58 -8.53
CA ARG A 30 5.18 -14.57 -7.51
C ARG A 30 6.59 -14.57 -8.09
N GLN A 31 6.78 -15.21 -9.24
CA GLN A 31 8.11 -15.40 -9.82
C GLN A 31 8.47 -14.32 -10.84
N ASN A 32 7.47 -13.83 -11.57
CA ASN A 32 7.62 -12.81 -12.60
C ASN A 32 6.31 -12.01 -12.75
N PRO A 33 6.01 -11.12 -11.77
CA PRO A 33 4.78 -10.34 -11.76
C PRO A 33 4.65 -9.43 -12.98
N GLU A 34 5.74 -8.80 -13.43
CA GLU A 34 5.74 -7.94 -14.62
C GLU A 34 5.32 -8.70 -15.88
N LYS A 35 5.79 -9.93 -16.06
CA LYS A 35 5.37 -10.77 -17.19
C LYS A 35 3.89 -11.12 -17.14
N LEU A 36 3.33 -11.37 -15.96
CA LEU A 36 1.89 -11.62 -15.84
C LEU A 36 1.08 -10.37 -16.21
N ILE A 37 1.49 -9.19 -15.70
CA ILE A 37 0.86 -7.90 -16.02
C ILE A 37 0.94 -7.60 -17.53
N ALA A 38 2.09 -7.84 -18.15
CA ALA A 38 2.27 -7.64 -19.59
C ALA A 38 1.34 -8.51 -20.46
N MET A 39 0.81 -9.60 -19.91
CA MET A 39 -0.15 -10.49 -20.57
C MET A 39 -1.61 -10.25 -20.14
N GLN A 40 -1.87 -9.30 -19.24
CA GLN A 40 -3.17 -9.08 -18.60
C GLN A 40 -4.33 -9.03 -19.58
N ASP A 41 -4.31 -8.10 -20.54
CA ASP A 41 -5.41 -7.90 -21.49
C ASP A 41 -5.71 -9.16 -22.30
N SER A 42 -4.65 -9.85 -22.76
CA SER A 42 -4.78 -11.10 -23.51
C SER A 42 -5.39 -12.21 -22.65
N LEU A 43 -4.98 -12.30 -21.39
CA LEU A 43 -5.48 -13.31 -20.44
C LEU A 43 -6.93 -13.05 -20.04
N LEU A 44 -7.30 -11.79 -19.78
CA LEU A 44 -8.68 -11.40 -19.47
C LEU A 44 -9.60 -11.65 -20.67
N LEU A 45 -9.14 -11.37 -21.89
CA LEU A 45 -9.91 -11.66 -23.10
C LEU A 45 -10.08 -13.16 -23.36
N ALA A 46 -9.04 -13.96 -23.12
CA ALA A 46 -9.06 -15.40 -23.41
C ALA A 46 -9.75 -16.23 -22.32
N HIS A 47 -9.64 -15.82 -21.05
CA HIS A 47 -10.05 -16.61 -19.89
C HIS A 47 -11.12 -15.94 -19.02
N GLY A 48 -11.52 -14.71 -19.36
CA GLY A 48 -12.45 -13.90 -18.57
C GLY A 48 -11.90 -13.51 -17.20
N GLU A 49 -12.77 -12.95 -16.37
CA GLU A 49 -12.46 -12.51 -15.00
C GLU A 49 -12.55 -13.67 -14.00
N SER A 50 -11.84 -14.77 -14.28
CA SER A 50 -11.76 -15.86 -13.31
C SER A 50 -11.08 -15.39 -12.02
N SER A 51 -11.64 -15.78 -10.87
CA SER A 51 -11.12 -15.38 -9.55
C SER A 51 -9.62 -15.66 -9.38
N ASP A 52 -9.12 -16.78 -9.88
CA ASP A 52 -7.69 -17.13 -9.80
C ASP A 52 -6.80 -16.17 -10.60
N LEU A 53 -7.24 -15.78 -11.81
CA LEU A 53 -6.51 -14.82 -12.64
C LEU A 53 -6.54 -13.42 -12.02
N ILE A 54 -7.73 -12.97 -11.58
CA ILE A 54 -7.89 -11.67 -10.91
C ILE A 54 -7.01 -11.58 -9.66
N ASN A 55 -7.07 -12.58 -8.78
CA ASN A 55 -6.22 -12.62 -7.58
C ASN A 55 -4.73 -12.63 -7.91
N ALA A 56 -4.32 -13.33 -8.98
CA ALA A 56 -2.92 -13.35 -9.41
C ALA A 56 -2.47 -12.00 -9.99
N LEU A 57 -3.33 -11.31 -10.75
CA LEU A 57 -3.05 -9.98 -11.30
C LEU A 57 -3.01 -8.90 -10.21
N VAL A 58 -3.98 -8.91 -9.29
CA VAL A 58 -3.98 -8.03 -8.09
C VAL A 58 -2.69 -8.22 -7.31
N PHE A 59 -2.28 -9.48 -7.05
CA PHE A 59 -1.02 -9.77 -6.39
C PHE A 59 0.18 -9.22 -7.17
N ALA A 60 0.23 -9.40 -8.48
CA ALA A 60 1.35 -8.94 -9.31
C ALA A 60 1.46 -7.41 -9.30
N HIS A 61 0.33 -6.70 -9.46
CA HIS A 61 0.29 -5.24 -9.37
C HIS A 61 0.72 -4.75 -7.98
N ASN A 62 0.22 -5.37 -6.90
CA ASN A 62 0.64 -5.03 -5.53
C ASN A 62 2.14 -5.25 -5.31
N HIS A 63 2.71 -6.30 -5.89
CA HIS A 63 4.14 -6.58 -5.80
C HIS A 63 4.97 -5.48 -6.48
N VAL A 64 4.70 -5.20 -7.76
CA VAL A 64 5.42 -4.16 -8.51
C VAL A 64 5.21 -2.78 -7.90
N GLY A 65 4.01 -2.50 -7.37
CA GLY A 65 3.72 -1.29 -6.62
C GLY A 65 4.60 -1.16 -5.38
N THR A 66 4.74 -2.22 -4.59
CA THR A 66 5.58 -2.23 -3.38
C THR A 66 7.07 -2.11 -3.71
N GLU A 67 7.56 -2.78 -4.77
CA GLU A 67 8.92 -2.59 -5.26
C GLU A 67 9.16 -1.13 -5.68
N SER A 68 8.20 -0.54 -6.39
CA SER A 68 8.27 0.87 -6.80
C SER A 68 8.30 1.83 -5.60
N VAL A 69 7.62 1.51 -4.49
CA VAL A 69 7.74 2.26 -3.23
C VAL A 69 9.16 2.18 -2.67
N SER A 70 9.80 1.00 -2.68
CA SER A 70 11.18 0.84 -2.22
C SER A 70 12.19 1.63 -3.05
N GLU A 71 11.86 1.89 -4.32
CA GLU A 71 12.62 2.73 -5.25
C GLU A 71 12.29 4.24 -5.12
N ASN A 72 11.35 4.62 -4.25
CA ASN A 72 10.76 5.96 -4.14
C ASN A 72 10.06 6.43 -5.43
N ASN A 73 9.65 5.52 -6.31
CA ASN A 73 8.87 5.83 -7.50
C ASN A 73 7.37 5.80 -7.19
N TYR A 74 6.93 6.79 -6.41
CA TYR A 74 5.55 6.87 -5.91
C TYR A 74 4.51 6.98 -7.02
N MET A 75 4.82 7.66 -8.12
CA MET A 75 3.90 7.74 -9.27
C MET A 75 3.67 6.37 -9.92
N LYS A 76 4.73 5.58 -10.14
CA LYS A 76 4.62 4.21 -10.66
C LYS A 76 3.88 3.32 -9.67
N ALA A 77 4.20 3.42 -8.38
CA ALA A 77 3.53 2.65 -7.32
C ALA A 77 2.01 2.92 -7.30
N SER A 78 1.61 4.20 -7.33
CA SER A 78 0.21 4.62 -7.35
C SER A 78 -0.54 4.03 -8.55
N ASN A 79 0.05 4.07 -9.75
CA ASN A 79 -0.54 3.48 -10.94
C ASN A 79 -0.79 1.97 -10.77
N HIS A 80 0.19 1.21 -10.27
CA HIS A 80 0.00 -0.22 -10.05
C HIS A 80 -1.06 -0.52 -8.97
N PHE A 81 -1.12 0.25 -7.88
CA PHE A 81 -2.17 0.05 -6.87
C PHE A 81 -3.56 0.41 -7.40
N LEU A 82 -3.70 1.44 -8.24
CA LEU A 82 -4.96 1.76 -8.91
C LEU A 82 -5.42 0.62 -9.82
N GLN A 83 -4.52 0.09 -10.65
CA GLN A 83 -4.80 -1.07 -11.51
C GLN A 83 -5.20 -2.32 -10.71
N ALA A 84 -4.58 -2.57 -9.55
CA ALA A 84 -5.03 -3.63 -8.64
C ALA A 84 -6.44 -3.40 -8.09
N LEU A 85 -6.80 -2.16 -7.74
CA LEU A 85 -8.13 -1.81 -7.24
C LEU A 85 -9.20 -1.79 -8.34
N GLU A 86 -8.83 -1.57 -9.60
CA GLU A 86 -9.74 -1.75 -10.75
C GLU A 86 -10.16 -3.22 -10.89
N LEU A 87 -9.26 -4.16 -10.58
CA LEU A 87 -9.52 -5.60 -10.61
C LEU A 87 -10.24 -6.11 -9.35
N ASN A 88 -9.92 -5.55 -8.19
CA ASN A 88 -10.57 -5.87 -6.91
C ASN A 88 -10.62 -4.64 -6.01
N ASP A 89 -11.76 -3.95 -6.02
CA ASP A 89 -11.97 -2.74 -5.25
C ASP A 89 -12.12 -2.99 -3.74
N GLN A 90 -12.23 -4.24 -3.27
CA GLN A 90 -12.34 -4.54 -1.84
C GLN A 90 -10.99 -4.83 -1.18
N ASP A 91 -9.86 -4.79 -1.91
CA ASP A 91 -8.54 -5.00 -1.34
C ASP A 91 -8.12 -3.81 -0.45
N THR A 92 -8.37 -3.94 0.85
CA THR A 92 -8.04 -2.91 1.85
C THR A 92 -6.53 -2.72 2.02
N ILE A 93 -5.71 -3.75 1.74
CA ILE A 93 -4.25 -3.64 1.83
C ILE A 93 -3.74 -2.79 0.68
N THR A 94 -4.21 -3.05 -0.55
CA THR A 94 -3.89 -2.20 -1.71
C THR A 94 -4.35 -0.77 -1.48
N ARG A 95 -5.57 -0.56 -0.99
CA ARG A 95 -6.11 0.77 -0.71
C ARG A 95 -5.29 1.52 0.35
N TYR A 96 -4.85 0.83 1.41
CA TYR A 96 -3.93 1.39 2.40
C TYR A 96 -2.62 1.86 1.75
N ASN A 97 -2.00 1.01 0.93
CA ASN A 97 -0.74 1.33 0.26
C ASN A 97 -0.89 2.49 -0.75
N LEU A 98 -2.01 2.54 -1.47
CA LEU A 98 -2.32 3.66 -2.36
C LEU A 98 -2.39 4.98 -1.59
N PHE A 99 -3.09 5.02 -0.45
CA PHE A 99 -3.15 6.23 0.36
C PHE A 99 -1.80 6.67 0.92
N LEU A 100 -0.94 5.73 1.36
CA LEU A 100 0.43 6.08 1.76
C LEU A 100 1.20 6.76 0.61
N VAL A 101 1.16 6.15 -0.58
CA VAL A 101 1.88 6.64 -1.75
C VAL A 101 1.34 7.97 -2.26
N GLU A 102 0.02 8.17 -2.27
CA GLU A 102 -0.58 9.48 -2.58
C GLU A 102 -0.12 10.53 -1.57
N GLY A 103 -0.05 10.18 -0.28
CA GLY A 103 0.53 11.01 0.77
C GLY A 103 1.98 11.38 0.50
N HIS A 104 2.81 10.44 0.03
CA HIS A 104 4.20 10.70 -0.35
C HIS A 104 4.31 11.63 -1.54
N ILE A 105 3.50 11.45 -2.59
CA ILE A 105 3.47 12.33 -3.77
C ILE A 105 3.19 13.78 -3.36
N PHE A 106 2.21 13.98 -2.48
CA PHE A 106 1.88 15.30 -1.95
C PHE A 106 2.99 15.89 -1.08
N LEU A 107 3.58 15.06 -0.21
CA LEU A 107 4.70 15.44 0.63
C LEU A 107 5.91 15.89 -0.21
N GLU A 108 6.24 15.19 -1.30
CA GLU A 108 7.32 15.55 -2.22
C GLU A 108 7.07 16.88 -2.94
N LYS A 109 5.84 17.10 -3.44
CA LYS A 109 5.45 18.37 -4.07
C LYS A 109 5.61 19.55 -3.11
N GLY A 110 5.31 19.36 -1.82
CA GLY A 110 5.70 20.27 -0.74
C GLY A 110 5.04 21.65 -0.71
N ASN A 111 4.11 21.96 -1.61
CA ASN A 111 3.32 23.19 -1.51
C ASN A 111 2.30 23.08 -0.37
N LYS A 112 1.96 24.19 0.28
CA LYS A 112 1.17 24.19 1.53
C LYS A 112 -0.18 23.47 1.41
N ASN A 113 -0.91 23.67 0.31
CA ASN A 113 -2.20 23.00 0.08
C ASN A 113 -2.00 21.50 -0.11
N GLY A 114 -1.01 21.11 -0.92
CA GLY A 114 -0.65 19.70 -1.12
C GLY A 114 -0.23 19.01 0.17
N LEU A 115 0.40 19.71 1.12
CA LEU A 115 0.73 19.12 2.43
C LEU A 115 -0.53 18.75 3.22
N TRP A 116 -1.59 19.55 3.15
CA TRP A 116 -2.88 19.19 3.75
C TRP A 116 -3.54 18.02 3.04
N ASP A 117 -3.52 18.00 1.70
CA ASP A 117 -4.02 16.86 0.91
C ASP A 117 -3.26 15.58 1.30
N GLY A 118 -1.94 15.65 1.44
CA GLY A 118 -1.12 14.53 1.90
C GLY A 118 -1.48 14.04 3.30
N MET A 119 -1.79 14.97 4.21
CA MET A 119 -2.22 14.64 5.57
C MET A 119 -3.56 13.89 5.56
N GLU A 120 -4.50 14.33 4.72
CA GLU A 120 -5.78 13.63 4.51
C GLU A 120 -5.56 12.21 4.00
N LYS A 121 -4.63 11.99 3.05
CA LYS A 121 -4.29 10.65 2.58
C LYS A 121 -3.76 9.75 3.69
N TYR A 122 -2.83 10.24 4.52
CA TYR A 122 -2.36 9.47 5.68
C TYR A 122 -3.47 9.22 6.71
N ALA A 123 -4.41 10.15 6.91
CA ALA A 123 -5.57 9.93 7.78
C ALA A 123 -6.52 8.85 7.24
N HIS A 124 -6.70 8.76 5.91
CA HIS A 124 -7.42 7.65 5.32
C HIS A 124 -6.68 6.32 5.47
N ALA A 125 -5.35 6.31 5.33
CA ALA A 125 -4.54 5.12 5.58
C ALA A 125 -4.68 4.64 7.04
N SER A 126 -4.59 5.54 8.03
CA SER A 126 -4.77 5.18 9.44
C SER A 126 -6.19 4.70 9.76
N SER A 127 -7.20 5.19 9.04
CA SER A 127 -8.58 4.72 9.18
C SER A 127 -8.75 3.27 8.70
N LEU A 128 -8.03 2.87 7.65
CA LEU A 128 -8.04 1.48 7.15
C LEU A 128 -7.21 0.53 8.02
N ARG A 129 -6.09 1.02 8.55
CA ARG A 129 -5.15 0.25 9.38
C ARG A 129 -4.83 1.00 10.68
N PRO A 130 -5.78 1.01 11.63
CA PRO A 130 -5.63 1.75 12.89
C PRO A 130 -4.57 1.16 13.82
N ASP A 131 -4.08 -0.04 13.51
CA ASP A 131 -3.02 -0.76 14.21
C ASP A 131 -1.61 -0.31 13.82
N LEU A 132 -1.46 0.44 12.72
CA LEU A 132 -0.17 0.84 12.16
C LEU A 132 0.19 2.29 12.48
N GLY A 133 1.41 2.51 12.97
CA GLY A 133 1.90 3.84 13.35
C GLY A 133 2.49 4.66 12.20
N GLU A 134 2.76 4.04 11.05
CA GLU A 134 3.37 4.71 9.89
C GLU A 134 2.62 5.97 9.42
N PRO A 135 1.28 5.97 9.26
CA PRO A 135 0.59 7.17 8.82
C PRO A 135 0.77 8.35 9.80
N HIS A 136 0.79 8.07 11.11
CA HIS A 136 0.97 9.10 12.14
C HIS A 136 2.39 9.68 12.16
N TYR A 137 3.41 8.88 11.85
CA TYR A 137 4.76 9.39 11.63
C TYR A 137 4.80 10.40 10.48
N TRP A 138 4.15 10.09 9.35
CA TRP A 138 4.12 10.98 8.20
C TRP A 138 3.29 12.25 8.43
N ILE A 139 2.20 12.16 9.20
CA ILE A 139 1.45 13.34 9.67
C ILE A 139 2.34 14.25 10.50
N ALA A 140 3.18 13.71 11.40
CA ALA A 140 4.16 14.49 12.15
C ALA A 140 5.16 15.18 11.21
N GLN A 141 5.65 14.48 10.17
CA GLN A 141 6.53 15.09 9.15
C GLN A 141 5.86 16.23 8.39
N ILE A 142 4.56 16.10 8.10
CA ILE A 142 3.80 17.16 7.45
C ILE A 142 3.68 18.37 8.36
N TYR A 143 3.32 18.20 9.64
CA TYR A 143 3.26 19.33 10.58
C TYR A 143 4.60 20.07 10.63
N ILE A 144 5.71 19.35 10.76
CA ILE A 144 7.06 19.94 10.70
C ILE A 144 7.28 20.75 9.41
N LYS A 145 6.81 20.25 8.27
CA LYS A 145 6.99 20.91 6.96
C LYS A 145 6.07 22.12 6.75
N ILE A 146 4.87 22.11 7.32
CA ILE A 146 3.92 23.24 7.28
C ILE A 146 4.38 24.37 8.21
N GLY A 147 4.82 24.02 9.42
CA GLY A 147 5.24 24.93 10.46
C GLY A 147 5.89 24.15 11.60
N ASP A 148 7.17 24.41 11.84
CA ASP A 148 7.98 23.59 12.74
C ASP A 148 7.90 24.05 14.22
N THR A 149 6.96 24.94 14.54
CA THR A 149 6.71 25.49 15.87
C THR A 149 5.44 24.98 16.54
N ASP A 150 4.57 24.28 15.81
CA ASP A 150 3.35 23.65 16.36
C ASP A 150 3.72 22.35 17.09
N PHE A 151 4.55 22.47 18.13
CA PHE A 151 5.16 21.34 18.82
C PHE A 151 4.13 20.35 19.36
N ASP A 152 2.97 20.83 19.82
CA ASP A 152 1.95 19.95 20.39
C ASP A 152 1.37 19.00 19.33
N LEU A 153 1.06 19.49 18.12
CA LEU A 153 0.56 18.67 17.01
C LEU A 153 1.62 17.66 16.51
N ILE A 154 2.88 18.09 16.45
CA ILE A 154 4.00 17.23 16.04
C ILE A 154 4.21 16.12 17.07
N LEU A 155 4.24 16.46 18.36
CA LEU A 155 4.45 15.51 19.45
C LEU A 155 3.27 14.53 19.57
N GLU A 156 2.04 15.00 19.52
CA GLU A 156 0.84 14.15 19.55
C GLU A 156 0.87 13.13 18.40
N SER A 157 1.27 13.56 17.20
CA SER A 157 1.39 12.67 16.05
C SER A 157 2.48 11.60 16.25
N TYR A 158 3.64 11.97 16.80
CA TYR A 158 4.68 11.00 17.14
C TYR A 158 4.28 10.06 18.28
N GLU A 159 3.65 10.56 19.34
CA GLU A 159 3.15 9.74 20.45
C GLU A 159 2.11 8.73 19.95
N LYS A 160 1.21 9.17 19.06
CA LYS A 160 0.25 8.28 18.43
C LYS A 160 0.95 7.21 17.59
N ALA A 161 1.96 7.57 16.80
CA ALA A 161 2.76 6.60 16.07
C ALA A 161 3.44 5.59 17.02
N LEU A 162 4.12 6.06 18.07
CA LEU A 162 4.81 5.23 19.07
C LEU A 162 3.87 4.28 19.84
N SER A 163 2.58 4.59 19.90
CA SER A 163 1.56 3.73 20.52
C SER A 163 1.10 2.56 19.65
N LEU A 164 1.56 2.48 18.39
CA LEU A 164 1.08 1.55 17.37
C LEU A 164 2.21 0.67 16.79
N THR A 165 1.84 -0.29 15.93
CA THR A 165 2.77 -1.25 15.34
C THR A 165 3.53 -0.63 14.16
N MET A 166 4.84 -0.90 14.07
CA MET A 166 5.69 -0.55 12.94
C MET A 166 6.98 -1.39 12.94
N ASP A 167 7.73 -1.38 11.84
CA ASP A 167 9.06 -1.98 11.81
C ASP A 167 10.09 -1.19 12.62
N GLN A 168 11.22 -1.82 12.93
CA GLN A 168 12.26 -1.21 13.76
C GLN A 168 12.84 0.05 13.13
N ALA A 169 13.07 0.05 11.80
CA ALA A 169 13.70 1.17 11.12
C ALA A 169 12.82 2.42 11.20
N LEU A 170 11.51 2.25 11.04
CA LEU A 170 10.53 3.31 11.24
C LEU A 170 10.44 3.74 12.70
N LEU A 171 10.39 2.80 13.65
CA LEU A 171 10.39 3.12 15.09
C LEU A 171 11.58 4.01 15.48
N SER A 172 12.79 3.69 15.01
CA SER A 172 13.99 4.49 15.23
C SER A 172 13.86 5.92 14.69
N ARG A 173 13.22 6.09 13.52
CA ARG A 173 12.92 7.42 12.96
C ARG A 173 11.91 8.19 13.80
N VAL A 174 10.84 7.52 14.27
CA VAL A 174 9.81 8.12 15.12
C VAL A 174 10.42 8.59 16.45
N GLU A 175 11.19 7.74 17.13
CA GLU A 175 11.86 8.08 18.39
C GLU A 175 12.84 9.24 18.22
N LYS A 176 13.62 9.23 17.14
CA LYS A 176 14.53 10.33 16.81
C LYS A 176 13.76 11.65 16.61
N GLY A 177 12.73 11.64 15.77
CA GLY A 177 11.92 12.81 15.47
C GLY A 177 11.21 13.37 16.71
N TYR A 178 10.65 12.50 17.55
CA TYR A 178 10.04 12.87 18.83
C TYR A 178 11.05 13.57 19.75
N ASN A 179 12.22 12.95 19.96
CA ASN A 179 13.26 13.49 20.83
C ASN A 179 13.83 14.82 20.32
N GLU A 180 14.00 14.97 19.00
CA GLU A 180 14.42 16.23 18.39
C GLU A 180 13.37 17.34 18.60
N THR A 181 12.09 17.00 18.47
CA THR A 181 10.97 17.92 18.69
C THR A 181 10.92 18.41 20.14
N ILE A 182 11.05 17.51 21.13
CA ILE A 182 11.14 17.87 22.56
C ILE A 182 12.33 18.80 22.83
N LYS A 183 13.52 18.50 22.27
CA LYS A 183 14.71 19.34 22.45
C LYS A 183 14.49 20.74 21.89
N ARG A 184 13.85 20.86 20.72
CA ARG A 184 13.53 22.14 20.08
C ARG A 184 12.51 22.94 20.90
N LYS A 185 11.42 22.31 21.36
CA LYS A 185 10.42 22.93 22.25
C LYS A 185 11.08 23.50 23.52
N ASN A 186 11.86 22.67 24.21
CA ASN A 186 12.57 23.09 25.44
C ASN A 186 13.55 24.25 25.20
N LYS A 187 14.21 24.29 24.03
CA LYS A 187 15.11 25.39 23.67
C LYS A 187 14.34 26.69 23.45
N LEU A 188 13.20 26.63 22.77
CA LEU A 188 12.33 27.78 22.57
C LEU A 188 11.77 28.30 23.90
N ASP A 189 11.27 27.41 24.76
CA ASP A 189 10.73 27.78 26.07
C ASP A 189 11.78 28.46 26.97
N LYS A 190 13.05 28.04 26.87
CA LYS A 190 14.15 28.67 27.60
C LYS A 190 14.54 30.03 27.03
N PHE A 191 14.35 30.27 25.73
CA PHE A 191 14.67 31.54 25.10
C PHE A 191 13.68 32.64 25.52
N TRP A 192 12.43 32.28 25.78
CA TRP A 192 11.36 33.20 26.20
C TRP A 192 11.16 33.32 27.72
N LYS A 193 12.03 32.69 28.52
CA LYS A 193 12.11 32.88 29.98
C LYS A 193 13.14 33.95 30.33
#